data_AF-A0A7K9NZK3-F1
#
_entry.id   AF-A0A7K9NZK3-F1
#
_cell.length_a   1.000
_cell.length_b   1.000
_cell.length_c   1.000
_cell.angle_alpha   90.00
_cell.angle_beta   90.00
_cell.angle_gamma   90.00
#
_symmetry.space_group_name_H-M   'P 1'
#
loop_
_entity.id
_entity.type
_entity.pdbx_description
1 polymer ?
#
loop_
_entity_poly.entity_id
_entity_poly.type
_entity_poly.pdbx_seq_one_letter_code
_entity_poly.pdbx_strand_id
1 'polypeptide(L)'
;PALGAAYGTAKSGTGIAAMSVMRPELIMKSIIPVVMAGIIAIYGLVVAVLIANALSPDITLFKSFLQLGAGLSVGLSGLAAGFAIGIVGDAGVRGTAQQPRLFVGMILILIFAEVLGLYGLIVALILSTK
;
A
#
# COMPACT_ATOMS: atom_id res chain seq x y z
N PRO A 1 -7.30 1.78 2.99
CA PRO A 1 -6.15 1.91 2.04
C PRO A 1 -5.44 3.27 2.11
N ALA A 2 -6.15 4.40 1.97
CA ALA A 2 -5.54 5.74 1.94
C ALA A 2 -4.70 6.08 3.18
N LEU A 3 -5.17 5.72 4.38
CA LEU A 3 -4.40 5.87 5.63
C LEU A 3 -3.11 5.04 5.63
N GLY A 4 -3.14 3.82 5.09
CA GLY A 4 -1.95 2.98 4.96
C GLY A 4 -0.92 3.57 3.99
N ALA A 5 -1.39 4.07 2.84
CA ALA A 5 -0.55 4.76 1.87
C ALA A 5 0.06 6.06 2.44
N ALA A 6 -0.74 6.85 3.17
CA ALA A 6 -0.27 8.06 3.84
C ALA A 6 0.80 7.74 4.89
N TYR A 7 0.58 6.73 5.73
CA TYR A 7 1.58 6.30 6.71
C TYR A 7 2.86 5.77 6.04
N GLY A 8 2.72 4.91 5.03
CA GLY A 8 3.83 4.36 4.27
C GLY A 8 4.68 5.45 3.61
N THR A 9 4.02 6.45 3.03
CA THR A 9 4.65 7.63 2.43
C THR A 9 5.31 8.52 3.47
N ALA A 10 4.65 8.79 4.59
CA ALA A 10 5.20 9.63 5.66
C ALA A 10 6.48 9.02 6.25
N LYS A 11 6.42 7.74 6.65
CA LYS A 11 7.57 7.06 7.26
C LYS A 11 8.72 6.90 6.27
N SER A 12 8.46 6.39 5.06
CA SER A 12 9.49 6.24 4.04
C SER A 12 10.07 7.59 3.62
N GLY A 13 9.23 8.62 3.48
CA GLY A 13 9.63 9.99 3.15
C GLY A 13 10.56 10.60 4.20
N THR A 14 10.28 10.41 5.49
CA THR A 14 11.19 10.85 6.56
C THR A 14 12.55 10.14 6.52
N GLY A 15 12.57 8.84 6.17
CA GLY A 15 13.81 8.08 5.98
C GLY A 15 14.62 8.58 4.79
N ILE A 16 13.96 8.86 3.66
CA ILE A 16 14.59 9.40 2.45
C ILE A 16 15.15 10.80 2.72
N ALA A 17 14.37 11.68 3.36
CA ALA A 17 14.80 13.05 3.68
C ALA A 17 16.02 13.06 4.62
N ALA A 18 16.04 12.18 5.62
CA ALA A 18 17.20 12.05 6.51
C ALA A 18 18.44 11.51 5.77
N MET A 19 18.25 10.53 4.88
CA MET A 19 19.33 9.96 4.08
C MET A 19 19.87 10.95 3.03
N SER A 20 18.99 11.73 2.40
CA SER A 20 19.32 12.63 1.30
C SER A 20 20.28 13.76 1.69
N VAL A 21 20.30 14.13 2.97
CA VAL A 21 21.27 15.12 3.50
C VAL A 21 22.70 14.58 3.45
N MET A 22 22.89 13.28 3.69
CA MET A 22 24.20 12.65 3.70
C MET A 22 24.61 12.10 2.33
N ARG A 23 23.66 11.49 1.59
CA ARG A 23 23.91 10.82 0.30
C ARG A 23 22.86 11.20 -0.75
N PRO A 24 22.93 12.42 -1.32
CA PRO A 24 21.92 12.90 -2.28
C PRO A 24 21.84 12.04 -3.56
N GLU A 25 22.93 11.38 -3.94
CA GLU A 25 22.98 10.49 -5.12
C GLU A 25 22.03 9.28 -5.02
N LEU A 26 21.62 8.90 -3.81
CA LEU A 26 20.77 7.74 -3.57
C LEU A 26 19.27 8.08 -3.53
N ILE A 27 18.88 9.35 -3.70
CA ILE A 27 17.48 9.81 -3.64
C ILE A 27 16.61 9.05 -4.64
N MET A 28 17.03 9.01 -5.91
CA MET A 28 16.23 8.41 -6.99
C MET A 28 15.98 6.91 -6.73
N LYS A 29 16.97 6.19 -6.20
CA LYS A 29 16.83 4.77 -5.85
C LYS A 29 15.91 4.55 -4.65
N SER A 30 15.89 5.51 -3.73
CA SER A 30 15.16 5.40 -2.47
C SER A 30 13.69 5.80 -2.56
N ILE A 31 13.21 6.25 -3.73
CA ILE A 31 11.81 6.60 -3.99
C ILE A 31 10.89 5.36 -4.07
N ILE A 32 11.43 4.18 -4.34
CA ILE A 32 10.65 2.95 -4.56
C ILE A 32 9.62 2.64 -3.45
N PRO A 33 9.94 2.71 -2.14
CA PRO A 33 8.97 2.43 -1.08
C PRO A 33 7.79 3.42 -1.08
N VAL A 34 8.02 4.69 -1.47
CA VAL A 34 6.97 5.71 -1.59
C VAL A 34 6.04 5.39 -2.75
N VAL A 35 6.60 4.98 -3.89
CA VAL A 35 5.80 4.55 -5.05
C VAL A 35 4.95 3.33 -4.69
N MET A 36 5.52 2.34 -4.00
CA MET A 36 4.79 1.15 -3.55
C MET A 36 3.68 1.48 -2.54
N ALA A 37 3.90 2.45 -1.64
CA ALA A 37 2.82 2.94 -0.77
C ALA A 37 1.68 3.60 -1.58
N GLY A 38 2.00 4.29 -2.68
CA GLY A 38 1.02 4.88 -3.60
C GLY A 38 0.15 3.83 -4.31
N ILE A 39 0.72 2.69 -4.70
CA ILE A 39 -0.02 1.61 -5.38
C ILE A 39 -1.16 1.07 -4.49
N ILE A 40 -0.97 1.00 -3.17
CA ILE A 40 -2.02 0.57 -2.22
C ILE A 40 -3.23 1.50 -2.23
N ALA A 41 -3.02 2.81 -2.43
CA ALA A 41 -4.12 3.77 -2.53
C ALA A 41 -4.96 3.49 -3.78
N ILE A 42 -4.32 3.11 -4.89
CA ILE A 42 -4.99 2.79 -6.16
C ILE A 42 -5.88 1.56 -6.00
N TYR A 43 -5.47 0.53 -5.25
CA TYR A 43 -6.32 -0.63 -4.97
C TYR A 43 -7.63 -0.23 -4.28
N GLY A 44 -7.53 0.68 -3.32
CA GLY A 44 -8.69 1.26 -2.65
C GLY A 44 -9.61 2.01 -3.61
N LEU A 45 -9.03 2.83 -4.49
CA LEU A 45 -9.75 3.62 -5.47
C LEU A 45 -10.51 2.73 -6.45
N VAL A 46 -9.87 1.67 -6.98
CA VAL A 46 -10.50 0.74 -7.93
C VAL A 46 -11.73 0.08 -7.32
N VAL A 47 -11.62 -0.45 -6.09
CA VAL A 47 -12.76 -1.08 -5.41
C VAL A 47 -13.87 -0.06 -5.11
N ALA A 48 -13.51 1.17 -4.71
CA ALA A 48 -14.50 2.22 -4.46
C ALA A 48 -15.30 2.58 -5.73
N VAL A 49 -14.63 2.70 -6.88
CA VAL A 49 -15.29 2.97 -8.17
C VAL A 49 -16.19 1.80 -8.60
N LEU A 50 -15.76 0.55 -8.38
CA LEU A 50 -16.58 -0.64 -8.68
C LEU A 50 -17.85 -0.68 -7.83
N ILE A 51 -17.74 -0.40 -6.52
CA ILE A 51 -18.89 -0.36 -5.62
C ILE A 51 -19.83 0.80 -5.99
N ALA A 52 -19.29 1.98 -6.31
CA ALA A 52 -20.08 3.15 -6.70
C ALA A 52 -20.90 2.90 -7.97
N ASN A 53 -20.32 2.23 -8.98
CA ASN A 53 -21.02 1.87 -10.21
C ASN A 53 -22.08 0.76 -10.01
N ALA A 54 -21.94 -0.06 -8.96
CA ALA A 54 -22.87 -1.14 -8.65
C ALA A 54 -24.05 -0.69 -7.76
N LEU A 55 -24.12 0.59 -7.39
CA LEU A 55 -25.15 1.13 -6.51
C LEU A 55 -26.43 1.44 -7.30
N SER A 56 -27.53 0.83 -6.88
CA SER A 56 -28.86 1.02 -7.46
C SER A 56 -29.90 1.18 -6.33
N PRO A 57 -31.01 1.91 -6.56
CA PRO A 57 -32.06 2.08 -5.55
C PRO A 57 -32.72 0.74 -5.13
N ASP A 58 -32.80 -0.23 -6.04
CA ASP A 58 -33.36 -1.57 -5.78
C ASP A 58 -32.30 -2.59 -5.33
N ILE A 59 -31.44 -2.23 -4.37
CA ILE A 59 -30.39 -3.13 -3.87
C ILE A 59 -30.93 -4.07 -2.77
N THR A 60 -30.61 -5.36 -2.86
CA THR A 60 -30.93 -6.32 -1.79
C THR A 60 -29.99 -6.13 -0.60
N LEU A 61 -30.50 -6.34 0.62
CA LEU A 61 -29.71 -6.21 1.85
C LEU A 61 -28.45 -7.09 1.84
N PHE A 62 -28.54 -8.28 1.23
CA PHE A 62 -27.40 -9.19 1.03
C PHE A 62 -26.29 -8.55 0.19
N LYS A 63 -26.64 -7.91 -0.93
CA LYS A 63 -25.67 -7.24 -1.81
C LYS A 63 -25.01 -6.03 -1.13
N SER A 64 -25.76 -5.29 -0.31
CA SER A 64 -25.20 -4.20 0.50
C SER A 64 -24.18 -4.68 1.54
N PHE A 65 -24.43 -5.81 2.22
CA PHE A 65 -23.44 -6.39 3.14
C PHE A 65 -22.22 -6.95 2.42
N LEU A 66 -22.38 -7.52 1.22
CA LEU A 66 -21.27 -7.94 0.37
C LEU A 66 -20.37 -6.76 -0.02
N GLN A 67 -20.96 -5.64 -0.44
CA GLN A 67 -20.21 -4.42 -0.79
C GLN A 67 -19.48 -3.82 0.42
N LEU A 68 -20.11 -3.82 1.60
CA LEU A 68 -19.46 -3.41 2.85
C LEU A 68 -18.27 -4.31 3.18
N GLY A 69 -18.44 -5.64 3.05
CA GLY A 69 -17.37 -6.62 3.25
C GLY A 69 -16.21 -6.46 2.26
N ALA A 70 -16.51 -6.21 0.99
CA ALA A 70 -15.52 -5.94 -0.04
C ALA A 70 -14.69 -4.69 0.27
N GLY A 71 -15.36 -3.60 0.67
CA GLY A 71 -14.69 -2.36 1.08
C GLY A 71 -13.82 -2.51 2.32
N LEU A 72 -14.29 -3.24 3.35
CA LEU A 72 -13.52 -3.50 4.57
C LEU A 72 -12.30 -4.40 4.32
N SER A 73 -12.44 -5.43 3.48
CA SER A 73 -11.36 -6.36 3.11
C SER A 73 -10.16 -5.60 2.53
N VAL A 74 -10.37 -4.82 1.47
CA VAL A 74 -9.29 -4.00 0.85
C VAL A 74 -8.85 -2.86 1.77
N GLY A 75 -9.77 -2.33 2.58
CA GLY A 75 -9.54 -1.23 3.50
C GLY A 75 -8.49 -1.54 4.54
N LEU A 76 -8.71 -2.62 5.30
CA LEU A 76 -7.89 -3.07 6.41
C LEU A 76 -6.62 -3.77 5.93
N SER A 77 -6.67 -4.57 4.85
CA SER A 77 -5.46 -5.16 4.27
C SER A 77 -4.49 -4.10 3.76
N GLY A 78 -5.00 -3.06 3.08
CA GLY A 78 -4.21 -1.95 2.59
C GLY A 78 -3.63 -1.09 3.73
N LEU A 79 -4.33 -1.00 4.86
CA LEU A 79 -3.78 -0.36 6.06
C LEU A 79 -2.57 -1.13 6.59
N ALA A 80 -2.71 -2.45 6.78
CA ALA A 80 -1.63 -3.32 7.25
C ALA A 80 -0.41 -3.33 6.31
N ALA A 81 -0.66 -3.44 5.00
CA ALA A 81 0.40 -3.38 3.97
C ALA A 81 1.14 -2.03 4.00
N GLY A 82 0.42 -0.91 4.14
CA GLY A 82 1.01 0.42 4.24
C GLY A 82 1.87 0.60 5.50
N PHE A 83 1.47 0.02 6.64
CA PHE A 83 2.28 0.00 7.85
C PHE A 83 3.58 -0.79 7.66
N ALA A 84 3.50 -1.98 7.07
CA ALA A 84 4.67 -2.80 6.79
C ALA A 84 5.66 -2.08 5.85
N ILE A 85 5.16 -1.52 4.74
CA ILE A 85 5.96 -0.75 3.78
C ILE A 85 6.60 0.47 4.44
N GLY A 86 5.87 1.21 5.28
CA GLY A 86 6.41 2.40 5.94
C GLY A 86 7.58 2.11 6.88
N ILE A 87 7.47 1.05 7.69
CA ILE A 87 8.52 0.67 8.64
C ILE A 87 9.73 0.09 7.91
N VAL A 88 9.50 -0.84 6.97
CA VAL A 88 10.56 -1.45 6.14
C VAL A 88 11.24 -0.40 5.27
N GLY A 89 10.48 0.55 4.72
CA GLY A 89 10.98 1.66 3.91
C GLY A 89 11.91 2.56 4.72
N ASP A 90 11.49 3.06 5.88
CA ASP A 90 12.31 3.93 6.74
C ASP A 90 13.60 3.24 7.21
N ALA A 91 13.51 1.98 7.68
CA ALA A 91 14.69 1.22 8.10
C ALA A 91 15.60 0.85 6.91
N GLY A 92 15.00 0.45 5.79
CA GLY A 92 15.69 0.00 4.59
C GLY A 92 16.47 1.11 3.88
N VAL A 93 15.89 2.31 3.75
CA VAL A 93 16.58 3.45 3.13
C VAL A 93 17.76 3.93 3.99
N ARG A 94 17.62 3.92 5.32
CA ARG A 94 18.71 4.25 6.26
C ARG A 94 19.81 3.19 6.24
N GLY A 95 19.45 1.91 6.19
CA GLY A 95 20.42 0.81 6.08
C GLY A 95 21.17 0.80 4.75
N THR A 96 20.46 1.06 3.65
CA THR A 96 21.05 1.20 2.31
C THR A 96 22.02 2.39 2.25
N ALA A 97 21.73 3.45 3.01
CA ALA A 97 22.63 4.60 3.17
C ALA A 97 23.96 4.25 3.84
N GLN A 98 24.08 3.12 4.54
CA GLN A 98 25.34 2.62 5.10
C GLN A 98 25.96 1.58 4.16
N GLN A 99 25.19 0.57 3.76
CA GLN A 99 25.64 -0.52 2.90
C GLN A 99 24.76 -0.67 1.66
N PRO A 100 25.23 -0.27 0.46
CA PRO A 100 24.43 -0.30 -0.77
C PRO A 100 23.92 -1.69 -1.18
N ARG A 101 24.57 -2.78 -0.73
CA ARG A 101 24.16 -4.16 -1.00
C ARG A 101 22.80 -4.52 -0.36
N LEU A 102 22.37 -3.80 0.68
CA LEU A 102 21.07 -4.02 1.35
C LEU A 102 19.87 -3.59 0.48
N PHE A 103 20.10 -2.82 -0.58
CA PHE A 103 19.04 -2.31 -1.45
C PHE A 103 18.18 -3.43 -2.06
N VAL A 104 18.81 -4.50 -2.56
CA VAL A 104 18.09 -5.63 -3.15
C VAL A 104 17.26 -6.36 -2.10
N GLY A 105 17.82 -6.54 -0.89
CA GLY A 105 17.11 -7.15 0.24
C GLY A 105 15.88 -6.33 0.67
N MET A 106 16.02 -5.01 0.73
CA MET A 106 14.90 -4.10 1.02
C MET A 106 13.77 -4.26 -0.01
N ILE A 107 14.09 -4.29 -1.31
CA ILE A 107 13.09 -4.47 -2.37
C ILE A 107 12.35 -5.80 -2.21
N LEU A 108 13.07 -6.90 -1.95
CA LEU A 108 12.44 -8.21 -1.75
C LEU A 108 11.44 -8.19 -0.60
N ILE A 109 11.79 -7.57 0.53
CA ILE A 109 10.87 -7.46 1.68
C ILE A 109 9.65 -6.59 1.33
N LEU A 110 9.86 -5.48 0.60
CA LEU A 110 8.78 -4.60 0.18
C LEU A 110 7.79 -5.28 -0.76
N ILE A 111 8.25 -6.17 -1.66
CA ILE A 111 7.38 -6.97 -2.52
C ILE A 111 6.46 -7.86 -1.68
N PHE A 112 7.00 -8.58 -0.69
CA PHE A 112 6.18 -9.41 0.19
C PHE A 112 5.18 -8.58 1.02
N ALA A 113 5.57 -7.38 1.45
CA ALA A 113 4.67 -6.45 2.15
C ALA A 113 3.54 -5.93 1.25
N GLU A 114 3.82 -5.68 -0.03
CA GLU A 114 2.84 -5.20 -1.01
C GLU A 114 1.81 -6.27 -1.37
N VAL A 115 2.24 -7.54 -1.46
CA VAL A 115 1.35 -8.68 -1.74
C VAL A 115 0.22 -8.81 -0.71
N LEU A 116 0.42 -8.37 0.54
CA LEU A 116 -0.64 -8.30 1.56
C LEU A 116 -1.82 -7.41 1.12
N GLY A 117 -1.53 -6.31 0.43
CA GLY A 117 -2.54 -5.41 -0.14
C GLY A 117 -3.27 -6.08 -1.31
N LEU A 118 -2.53 -6.76 -2.19
CA LEU A 118 -3.08 -7.51 -3.33
C LEU A 118 -4.08 -8.59 -2.89
N TYR A 119 -3.80 -9.31 -1.80
CA TYR A 119 -4.74 -10.31 -1.29
C TYR A 119 -6.10 -9.71 -0.94
N GLY A 120 -6.13 -8.56 -0.25
CA GLY A 120 -7.40 -7.92 0.08
C GLY A 120 -8.14 -7.37 -1.14
N LEU A 121 -7.42 -6.95 -2.19
CA LEU A 121 -8.01 -6.57 -3.48
C LEU A 121 -8.67 -7.77 -4.17
N ILE A 122 -7.98 -8.91 -4.27
CA ILE A 122 -8.52 -10.11 -4.90
C ILE A 122 -9.80 -10.57 -4.19
N VAL A 123 -9.79 -10.59 -2.85
CA VAL A 123 -10.97 -10.94 -2.06
C VAL A 123 -12.11 -9.94 -2.31
N ALA A 124 -11.83 -8.64 -2.34
CA ALA A 124 -12.85 -7.63 -2.63
C ALA A 124 -13.47 -7.78 -4.04
N LEU A 125 -12.65 -8.13 -5.05
CA LEU A 125 -13.13 -8.39 -6.41
C LEU A 125 -14.05 -9.61 -6.47
N ILE A 126 -13.67 -10.72 -5.83
CA ILE A 126 -14.48 -11.93 -5.77
C ILE A 126 -15.83 -11.64 -5.07
N LEU A 127 -15.80 -10.88 -3.97
CA LEU A 127 -17.03 -10.48 -3.26
C LEU A 127 -17.90 -9.55 -4.11
N SER A 128 -17.30 -8.70 -4.93
CA SER A 128 -18.03 -7.78 -5.82
C SER A 128 -18.65 -8.47 -7.04
N THR A 129 -18.21 -9.68 -7.39
CA THR A 129 -18.72 -10.44 -8.55
C THR A 129 -19.86 -11.38 -8.17
N LYS A 130 -20.12 -11.57 -6.87
CA LYS A 130 -21.22 -12.38 -6.33
C LYS A 130 -22.43 -11.52 -5.99
#